data_AF-A0A077TT02-F1
#
_entry.id   AF-A0A077TT02-F1
#
_cell.length_a   1.000
_cell.length_b   1.000
_cell.length_c   1.000
_cell.angle_alpha   90.00
_cell.angle_beta   90.00
_cell.angle_gamma   90.00
#
_symmetry.space_group_name_H-M   'P 1'
#
loop_
_entity.id
_entity.type
_entity.pdbx_description
1 polymer ?
#
loop_
_entity_poly.entity_id
_entity_poly.type
_entity_poly.pdbx_seq_one_letter_code
_entity_poly.pdbx_strand_id
1 'polypeptide(L)'
;MDYTMCMRFNNLRTYLPDDLSTAKNSDIHKLGNIKNYCSNGKSDGTGCKNDLDKINAACLWLFEQLILKNKNDINMAEYIIIWLSYMLNLNNDQKINNLNDFYTNYIKKNTYYTNCDNDGKNCSDTLQKKTGYTNYKEIIDKKKELMSINLGDMSKFYDAFKSLCNMYTELRAGESNCEKCLENAKEFVKTYDEFNKNSNITKDSPYYQVLSTLSNDYHNFKNYCSMNNVDCSNMPHLSPINIKENGVQSSGKIFEQNGQGFEQISEVPSSSSSITSKLIPVLSIIVA
;
A
#
# COMPACT_ATOMS: atom_id res chain seq x y z
N MET A 1 -4.65 5.70 5.44
CA MET A 1 -3.88 5.20 6.60
C MET A 1 -4.60 5.53 7.90
N ASP A 2 -4.39 4.74 8.96
CA ASP A 2 -4.95 4.99 10.29
C ASP A 2 -4.02 4.52 11.43
N TYR A 3 -4.30 4.98 12.65
CA TYR A 3 -3.57 4.62 13.88
C TYR A 3 -3.49 3.11 14.11
N THR A 4 -4.59 2.38 13.91
CA THR A 4 -4.66 0.94 14.18
C THR A 4 -3.74 0.16 13.24
N MET A 5 -3.69 0.53 11.96
CA MET A 5 -2.75 -0.06 11.00
C MET A 5 -1.31 0.16 11.47
N CYS A 6 -0.94 1.41 11.76
CA CYS A 6 0.42 1.74 12.16
C CYS A 6 0.83 1.04 13.45
N MET A 7 -0.07 0.90 14.41
CA MET A 7 0.17 0.10 15.61
C MET A 7 0.47 -1.38 15.32
N ARG A 8 -0.13 -1.98 14.28
CA ARG A 8 0.21 -3.37 13.89
C ARG A 8 1.63 -3.47 13.35
N PHE A 9 2.05 -2.53 12.51
CA PHE A 9 3.42 -2.47 12.01
C PHE A 9 4.42 -2.20 13.14
N ASN A 10 4.13 -1.24 14.04
CA ASN A 10 4.99 -0.96 15.20
C ASN A 10 5.13 -2.19 16.09
N ASN A 11 4.03 -2.88 16.38
CA ASN A 11 4.06 -4.10 17.17
C ASN A 11 4.92 -5.17 16.48
N LEU A 12 4.74 -5.39 15.17
CA LEU A 12 5.57 -6.32 14.42
C LEU A 12 7.05 -5.97 14.49
N ARG A 13 7.42 -4.69 14.36
CA ARG A 13 8.81 -4.22 14.45
C ARG A 13 9.48 -4.52 15.79
N THR A 14 8.70 -4.65 16.87
CA THR A 14 9.29 -5.08 18.16
C THR A 14 9.81 -6.51 18.09
N TYR A 15 9.14 -7.40 17.36
CA TYR A 15 9.48 -8.83 17.23
C TYR A 15 10.32 -9.19 16.00
N LEU A 16 10.19 -8.42 14.93
CA LEU A 16 10.95 -8.54 13.69
C LEU A 16 11.47 -7.15 13.32
N PRO A 17 12.59 -6.71 13.93
CA PRO A 17 13.14 -5.38 13.71
C PRO A 17 13.48 -5.13 12.24
N ASP A 18 13.17 -3.91 11.82
CA ASP A 18 13.45 -3.36 10.50
C ASP A 18 14.70 -2.45 10.54
N ASP A 19 15.54 -2.57 11.57
CA ASP A 19 16.79 -1.85 11.73
C ASP A 19 17.89 -2.83 12.17
N LEU A 20 18.99 -2.86 11.43
CA LEU A 20 20.15 -3.73 11.68
C LEU A 20 20.84 -3.41 13.01
N SER A 21 20.70 -2.19 13.52
CA SER A 21 21.31 -1.74 14.79
C SER A 21 20.51 -2.16 16.03
N THR A 22 19.24 -2.53 15.84
CA THR A 22 18.38 -2.94 16.94
C THR A 22 18.60 -4.42 17.23
N ALA A 23 19.00 -4.76 18.46
CA ALA A 23 19.17 -6.16 18.84
C ALA A 23 17.87 -6.95 18.63
N LYS A 24 17.94 -8.11 17.96
CA LYS A 24 16.84 -9.08 17.81
C LYS A 24 16.51 -9.71 19.18
N ASN A 25 16.00 -8.91 20.11
CA ASN A 25 15.86 -9.31 21.52
C ASN A 25 14.59 -10.09 21.83
N SER A 26 13.62 -10.11 20.90
CA SER A 26 12.35 -10.80 21.11
C SER A 26 12.14 -11.89 20.08
N ASP A 27 11.77 -13.05 20.60
CA ASP A 27 11.34 -14.21 19.85
C ASP A 27 10.05 -13.91 19.07
N ILE A 28 10.10 -13.99 17.74
CA ILE A 28 8.95 -13.78 16.84
C ILE A 28 7.77 -14.69 17.20
N HIS A 29 8.02 -15.88 17.74
CA HIS A 29 6.94 -16.80 18.14
C HIS A 29 6.04 -16.24 19.25
N LYS A 30 6.47 -15.18 19.95
CA LYS A 30 5.67 -14.46 20.96
C LYS A 30 4.71 -13.43 20.37
N LEU A 31 4.81 -13.12 19.07
CA LEU A 31 3.90 -12.18 18.40
C LEU A 31 2.55 -12.84 18.10
N GLY A 32 1.67 -12.87 19.10
CA GLY A 32 0.28 -13.33 18.96
C GLY A 32 0.18 -14.71 18.32
N ASN A 33 -0.46 -14.78 17.15
CA ASN A 33 -0.67 -16.02 16.40
C ASN A 33 0.27 -16.18 15.19
N ILE A 34 1.36 -15.41 15.10
CA ILE A 34 2.30 -15.53 13.96
C ILE A 34 2.91 -16.93 13.84
N LYS A 35 3.06 -17.63 14.97
CA LYS A 35 3.59 -19.01 15.02
C LYS A 35 2.79 -19.97 14.14
N ASN A 36 1.51 -19.67 13.90
CA ASN A 36 0.64 -20.48 13.05
C ASN A 36 1.03 -20.37 11.56
N TYR A 37 1.72 -19.30 11.16
CA TYR A 37 2.15 -19.07 9.77
C TYR A 37 3.59 -19.48 9.51
N CYS A 38 4.30 -19.92 10.55
CA CYS A 38 5.73 -20.22 10.45
C CYS A 38 6.01 -21.44 9.56
N SER A 39 5.07 -22.37 9.42
CA SER A 39 5.32 -23.70 8.83
C SER A 39 5.35 -23.73 7.28
N ASN A 40 5.27 -22.57 6.59
CA ASN A 40 5.23 -22.48 5.12
C ASN A 40 4.19 -23.42 4.45
N GLY A 41 3.07 -23.70 5.13
CA GLY A 41 2.03 -24.62 4.67
C GLY A 41 2.33 -26.11 4.85
N LYS A 42 3.41 -26.48 5.56
CA LYS A 42 3.75 -27.86 5.92
C LYS A 42 3.37 -28.20 7.36
N SER A 43 3.06 -29.47 7.60
CA SER A 43 2.63 -30.00 8.91
C SER A 43 3.80 -30.26 9.87
N ASP A 44 5.06 -30.09 9.46
CA ASP A 44 6.26 -30.50 10.19
C ASP A 44 6.88 -29.36 11.03
N GLY A 45 6.07 -28.82 11.95
CA GLY A 45 6.41 -28.42 13.33
C GLY A 45 7.61 -27.50 13.61
N THR A 46 8.28 -26.91 12.62
CA THR A 46 9.54 -26.19 12.84
C THR A 46 9.64 -24.92 12.01
N GLY A 47 8.54 -24.24 11.76
CA GLY A 47 8.51 -23.03 10.96
C GLY A 47 9.32 -21.84 11.51
N CYS A 48 9.61 -20.83 10.69
CA CYS A 48 10.36 -19.61 11.05
C CYS A 48 11.85 -19.84 11.43
N LYS A 49 12.53 -20.83 10.82
CA LYS A 49 13.94 -21.14 11.13
C LYS A 49 14.91 -20.08 10.62
N ASN A 50 14.67 -19.60 9.41
CA ASN A 50 15.49 -18.61 8.75
C ASN A 50 14.72 -17.28 8.63
N ASP A 51 15.44 -16.22 8.27
CA ASP A 51 14.85 -14.88 8.21
C ASP A 51 13.78 -14.75 7.10
N LEU A 52 13.89 -15.48 5.99
CA LEU A 52 12.84 -15.52 4.96
C LEU A 52 11.54 -16.18 5.47
N ASP A 53 11.64 -17.26 6.23
CA ASP A 53 10.48 -17.92 6.84
C ASP A 53 9.79 -16.96 7.84
N LYS A 54 10.56 -16.20 8.60
CA LYS A 54 10.03 -15.18 9.53
C LYS A 54 9.34 -14.04 8.78
N ILE A 55 9.96 -13.54 7.70
CA ILE A 55 9.38 -12.50 6.83
C ILE A 55 8.07 -13.00 6.22
N ASN A 56 8.04 -14.25 5.73
CA ASN A 56 6.84 -14.87 5.17
C ASN A 56 5.71 -14.98 6.22
N ALA A 57 6.02 -15.48 7.41
CA ALA A 57 5.04 -15.59 8.50
C ALA A 57 4.52 -14.22 8.94
N ALA A 58 5.39 -13.21 9.02
CA ALA A 58 5.03 -11.83 9.34
C ALA A 58 4.16 -11.19 8.27
N CYS A 59 4.42 -11.46 6.98
CA CYS A 59 3.58 -11.04 5.88
C CYS A 59 2.15 -11.60 6.03
N LEU A 60 2.01 -12.92 6.23
CA LEU A 60 0.72 -13.57 6.47
C LEU A 60 -0.01 -13.01 7.71
N TRP A 61 0.75 -12.78 8.79
CA TRP A 61 0.19 -12.16 9.99
C TRP A 61 -0.36 -10.76 9.70
N LEU A 62 0.35 -9.92 8.94
CA LEU A 62 -0.16 -8.60 8.54
C LEU A 62 -1.43 -8.69 7.70
N PHE A 63 -1.51 -9.62 6.74
CA PHE A 63 -2.72 -9.86 5.95
C PHE A 63 -3.91 -10.21 6.84
N GLU A 64 -3.73 -11.12 7.79
CA GLU A 64 -4.79 -11.47 8.72
C GLU A 64 -5.19 -10.29 9.63
N GLN A 65 -4.21 -9.59 10.21
CA GLN A 65 -4.50 -8.51 11.16
C GLN A 65 -5.14 -7.30 10.48
N LEU A 66 -4.67 -6.92 9.30
CA LEU A 66 -5.09 -5.69 8.62
C LEU A 66 -6.29 -5.91 7.71
N ILE A 67 -6.37 -7.02 6.99
CA ILE A 67 -7.42 -7.22 5.98
C ILE A 67 -8.55 -8.09 6.51
N LEU A 68 -8.24 -9.21 7.17
CA LEU A 68 -9.27 -10.13 7.65
C LEU A 68 -9.95 -9.62 8.94
N LYS A 69 -9.14 -9.31 9.96
CA LYS A 69 -9.65 -8.94 11.30
C LYS A 69 -10.09 -7.49 11.40
N ASN A 70 -9.35 -6.57 10.79
CA ASN A 70 -9.69 -5.16 10.86
C ASN A 70 -10.83 -4.81 9.88
N LYS A 71 -11.39 -3.61 10.03
CA LYS A 71 -12.35 -3.03 9.07
C LYS A 71 -11.65 -2.31 7.91
N ASN A 72 -10.37 -2.58 7.71
CA ASN A 72 -9.58 -1.86 6.74
C ASN A 72 -9.80 -2.44 5.34
N ASP A 73 -9.61 -1.56 4.37
CA ASP A 73 -9.83 -1.83 2.96
C ASP A 73 -8.69 -2.69 2.36
N ILE A 74 -8.94 -3.31 1.20
CA ILE A 74 -7.95 -4.03 0.41
C ILE A 74 -6.71 -3.19 0.08
N ASN A 75 -6.86 -1.86 0.10
CA ASN A 75 -5.76 -0.91 -0.04
C ASN A 75 -4.63 -1.12 1.00
N MET A 76 -4.88 -1.79 2.13
CA MET A 76 -3.83 -2.19 3.07
C MET A 76 -2.81 -3.15 2.46
N ALA A 77 -3.18 -3.92 1.44
CA ALA A 77 -2.25 -4.82 0.76
C ALA A 77 -1.05 -4.07 0.15
N GLU A 78 -1.25 -2.82 -0.29
CA GLU A 78 -0.18 -1.96 -0.81
C GLU A 78 0.90 -1.72 0.26
N TYR A 79 0.50 -1.38 1.48
CA TYR A 79 1.41 -1.19 2.60
C TYR A 79 2.13 -2.48 3.04
N ILE A 80 1.43 -3.60 3.02
CA ILE A 80 2.03 -4.91 3.32
C ILE A 80 3.08 -5.26 2.27
N ILE A 81 2.83 -4.97 0.99
CA ILE A 81 3.77 -5.19 -0.11
C ILE A 81 4.99 -4.27 -0.01
N ILE A 82 4.81 -2.99 0.35
CA ILE A 82 5.90 -2.04 0.59
C ILE A 82 6.80 -2.55 1.73
N TRP A 83 6.21 -2.91 2.88
CA TRP A 83 6.95 -3.49 4.01
C TRP A 83 7.67 -4.79 3.63
N LEU A 84 7.00 -5.70 2.93
CA LEU A 84 7.59 -6.97 2.50
C LEU A 84 8.82 -6.71 1.62
N SER A 85 8.69 -5.82 0.64
CA SER A 85 9.77 -5.46 -0.27
C SER A 85 10.97 -4.87 0.48
N TYR A 86 10.72 -4.00 1.45
CA TYR A 86 11.77 -3.48 2.32
C TYR A 86 12.49 -4.59 3.09
N MET A 87 11.74 -5.49 3.74
CA MET A 87 12.33 -6.57 4.53
C MET A 87 13.14 -7.55 3.68
N LEU A 88 12.70 -7.80 2.44
CA LEU A 88 13.48 -8.60 1.48
C LEU A 88 14.78 -7.90 1.08
N ASN A 89 14.74 -6.59 0.84
CA ASN A 89 15.94 -5.79 0.58
C ASN A 89 16.93 -5.84 1.76
N LEU A 90 16.40 -5.69 2.98
CA LEU A 90 17.17 -5.71 4.22
C LEU A 90 17.84 -7.08 4.45
N ASN A 91 17.12 -8.16 4.16
CA ASN A 91 17.61 -9.53 4.33
C ASN A 91 18.70 -9.91 3.31
N ASN A 92 18.67 -9.30 2.10
CA ASN A 92 19.69 -9.47 1.06
C ASN A 92 20.04 -10.95 0.76
N ASP A 93 19.02 -11.82 0.68
CA ASP A 93 19.22 -13.24 0.36
C ASP A 93 19.41 -13.42 -1.15
N GLN A 94 20.49 -14.10 -1.54
CA GLN A 94 20.85 -14.31 -2.95
C GLN A 94 19.79 -15.05 -3.78
N LYS A 95 18.85 -15.76 -3.14
CA LYS A 95 17.77 -16.49 -3.81
C LYS A 95 16.56 -15.61 -4.12
N ILE A 96 16.45 -14.43 -3.50
CA ILE A 96 15.33 -13.51 -3.64
C ILE A 96 15.86 -12.14 -4.04
N ASN A 97 15.95 -11.90 -5.35
CA ASN A 97 16.48 -10.64 -5.88
C ASN A 97 15.40 -9.57 -6.04
N ASN A 98 14.14 -9.98 -6.10
CA ASN A 98 12.99 -9.09 -6.28
C ASN A 98 11.72 -9.71 -5.68
N LEU A 99 10.63 -8.93 -5.68
CA LEU A 99 9.35 -9.37 -5.13
C LEU A 99 8.72 -10.52 -5.93
N ASN A 100 8.97 -10.64 -7.25
CA ASN A 100 8.47 -11.76 -8.06
C ASN A 100 9.09 -13.10 -7.67
N ASP A 101 10.37 -13.10 -7.28
CA ASP A 101 11.05 -14.30 -6.79
C ASP A 101 10.39 -14.79 -5.51
N PHE A 102 10.15 -13.88 -4.55
CA PHE A 102 9.42 -14.19 -3.32
C PHE A 102 8.00 -14.68 -3.63
N TYR A 103 7.28 -13.98 -4.52
CA TYR A 103 5.92 -14.35 -4.90
C TYR A 103 5.85 -15.78 -5.47
N THR A 104 6.79 -16.14 -6.34
CA THR A 104 6.85 -17.47 -6.96
C THR A 104 7.23 -18.57 -5.98
N ASN A 105 8.14 -18.28 -5.04
CA ASN A 105 8.69 -19.28 -4.13
C ASN A 105 7.87 -19.45 -2.84
N TYR A 106 7.30 -18.36 -2.30
CA TYR A 106 6.64 -18.32 -1.00
C TYR A 106 5.14 -18.05 -1.05
N ILE A 107 4.62 -17.33 -2.06
CA ILE A 107 3.19 -16.98 -2.11
C ILE A 107 2.41 -18.00 -2.95
N LYS A 108 2.81 -18.23 -4.21
CA LYS A 108 2.08 -19.12 -5.15
C LYS A 108 1.95 -20.57 -4.66
N LYS A 109 2.88 -21.04 -3.83
CA LYS A 109 3.01 -22.45 -3.41
C LYS A 109 2.51 -22.71 -1.99
N ASN A 110 2.06 -21.67 -1.30
CA ASN A 110 1.76 -21.73 0.12
C ASN A 110 0.25 -21.64 0.36
N THR A 111 -0.30 -22.68 0.99
CA THR A 111 -1.74 -22.85 1.21
C THR A 111 -2.35 -21.75 2.07
N TYR A 112 -1.58 -21.13 2.98
CA TYR A 112 -2.01 -19.95 3.73
C TYR A 112 -2.43 -18.81 2.79
N TYR A 113 -1.70 -18.61 1.69
CA TYR A 113 -2.02 -17.57 0.70
C TYR A 113 -3.08 -18.00 -0.32
N THR A 114 -3.03 -19.26 -0.79
CA THR A 114 -3.92 -19.71 -1.88
C THR A 114 -5.30 -20.14 -1.40
N ASN A 115 -5.42 -20.59 -0.15
CA ASN A 115 -6.66 -21.17 0.38
C ASN A 115 -7.19 -20.43 1.61
N CYS A 116 -6.55 -19.33 2.03
CA CYS A 116 -6.92 -18.63 3.27
C CYS A 116 -6.93 -19.59 4.47
N ASP A 117 -5.93 -20.45 4.59
CA ASP A 117 -5.88 -21.48 5.65
C ASP A 117 -5.33 -20.90 6.96
N ASN A 118 -6.14 -20.25 7.80
CA ASN A 118 -5.65 -19.69 9.06
C ASN A 118 -5.62 -20.75 10.17
N ASP A 119 -4.57 -21.58 10.19
CA ASP A 119 -4.35 -22.62 11.23
C ASP A 119 -5.42 -23.73 11.18
N GLY A 120 -5.67 -24.27 10.00
CA GLY A 120 -6.70 -25.29 9.76
C GLY A 120 -8.12 -24.74 9.65
N LYS A 121 -8.30 -23.41 9.76
CA LYS A 121 -9.59 -22.74 9.57
C LYS A 121 -9.59 -21.96 8.26
N ASN A 122 -10.42 -22.40 7.32
CA ASN A 122 -10.65 -21.69 6.07
C ASN A 122 -11.28 -20.31 6.35
N CYS A 123 -10.62 -19.22 5.92
CA CYS A 123 -11.13 -17.86 6.03
C CYS A 123 -11.75 -17.28 4.74
N SER A 124 -11.89 -18.09 3.69
CA SER A 124 -12.30 -17.64 2.34
C SER A 124 -13.64 -16.91 2.34
N ASP A 125 -14.67 -17.45 3.00
CA ASP A 125 -16.00 -16.82 3.01
C ASP A 125 -15.99 -15.45 3.70
N THR A 126 -15.24 -15.35 4.81
CA THR A 126 -15.12 -14.10 5.56
C THR A 126 -14.32 -13.08 4.76
N LEU A 127 -13.22 -13.52 4.11
CA LEU A 127 -12.40 -12.66 3.27
C LEU A 127 -13.17 -12.18 2.04
N GLN A 128 -13.94 -13.07 1.39
CA GLN A 128 -14.75 -12.74 0.21
C GLN A 128 -15.84 -11.74 0.55
N LYS A 129 -16.53 -11.90 1.68
CA LYS A 129 -17.53 -10.94 2.13
C LYS A 129 -16.95 -9.54 2.39
N LYS A 130 -15.70 -9.47 2.84
CA LYS A 130 -15.02 -8.20 3.17
C LYS A 130 -14.37 -7.53 1.97
N THR A 131 -13.78 -8.31 1.07
CA THR A 131 -12.85 -7.81 0.05
C THR A 131 -13.28 -8.14 -1.38
N GLY A 132 -14.19 -9.10 -1.56
CA GLY A 132 -14.53 -9.69 -2.86
C GLY A 132 -13.60 -10.82 -3.31
N TYR A 133 -12.53 -11.11 -2.56
CA TYR A 133 -11.53 -12.13 -2.90
C TYR A 133 -11.56 -13.31 -1.93
N THR A 134 -11.28 -14.50 -2.44
CA THR A 134 -11.39 -15.73 -1.65
C THR A 134 -10.12 -16.04 -0.88
N ASN A 135 -8.98 -15.47 -1.27
CA ASN A 135 -7.70 -15.75 -0.64
C ASN A 135 -6.72 -14.56 -0.77
N TYR A 136 -5.65 -14.57 0.04
CA TYR A 136 -4.69 -13.46 0.04
C TYR A 136 -3.87 -13.36 -1.25
N LYS A 137 -3.63 -14.48 -1.94
CA LYS A 137 -2.92 -14.47 -3.23
C LYS A 137 -3.68 -13.65 -4.28
N GLU A 138 -5.01 -13.79 -4.37
CA GLU A 138 -5.82 -12.99 -5.29
C GLU A 138 -5.73 -11.48 -5.00
N ILE A 139 -5.70 -11.10 -3.72
CA ILE A 139 -5.50 -9.71 -3.29
C ILE A 139 -4.13 -9.19 -3.77
N ILE A 140 -3.08 -10.00 -3.61
CA ILE A 140 -1.72 -9.66 -4.06
C ILE A 140 -1.67 -9.57 -5.59
N ASP A 141 -2.34 -10.47 -6.30
CA ASP A 141 -2.44 -10.45 -7.77
C ASP A 141 -3.12 -9.17 -8.28
N LYS A 142 -4.05 -8.61 -7.52
CA LYS A 142 -4.69 -7.33 -7.85
C LYS A 142 -3.76 -6.13 -7.75
N LYS A 143 -2.67 -6.26 -6.97
CA LYS A 143 -1.63 -5.23 -6.76
C LYS A 143 -0.30 -5.63 -7.42
N LYS A 144 -0.33 -6.54 -8.39
CA LYS A 144 0.89 -7.12 -9.01
C LYS A 144 1.78 -6.08 -9.68
N GLU A 145 1.24 -4.94 -10.11
CA GLU A 145 2.03 -3.86 -10.70
C GLU A 145 3.11 -3.33 -9.75
N LEU A 146 2.86 -3.39 -8.43
CA LEU A 146 3.84 -3.02 -7.41
C LEU A 146 5.10 -3.91 -7.44
N MET A 147 5.00 -5.15 -7.95
CA MET A 147 6.14 -6.05 -8.09
C MET A 147 7.15 -5.61 -9.16
N SER A 148 6.82 -4.61 -9.97
CA SER A 148 7.74 -4.02 -10.95
C SER A 148 8.66 -2.94 -10.38
N ILE A 149 8.35 -2.43 -9.18
CA ILE A 149 9.25 -1.50 -8.47
C ILE A 149 10.39 -2.32 -7.87
N ASN A 150 11.63 -1.86 -8.06
CA ASN A 150 12.79 -2.55 -7.51
C ASN A 150 12.82 -2.44 -5.97
N LEU A 151 13.46 -3.40 -5.31
CA LEU A 151 13.49 -3.47 -3.84
C LEU A 151 14.11 -2.22 -3.19
N GLY A 152 15.13 -1.63 -3.83
CA GLY A 152 15.79 -0.41 -3.31
C GLY A 152 14.89 0.82 -3.32
N ASP A 153 14.08 1.01 -4.36
CA ASP A 153 13.10 2.09 -4.42
C ASP A 153 11.90 1.80 -3.51
N MET A 154 11.47 0.54 -3.39
CA MET A 154 10.49 0.14 -2.37
C MET A 154 10.98 0.43 -0.95
N SER A 155 12.27 0.29 -0.68
CA SER A 155 12.81 0.65 0.64
C SER A 155 12.65 2.13 0.96
N LYS A 156 12.84 3.02 -0.02
CA LYS A 156 12.60 4.48 0.18
C LYS A 156 11.13 4.78 0.43
N PHE A 157 10.22 4.08 -0.25
CA PHE A 157 8.79 4.17 0.06
C PHE A 157 8.47 3.70 1.47
N TYR A 158 9.13 2.63 1.92
CA TYR A 158 8.96 2.14 3.29
C TYR A 158 9.46 3.15 4.33
N ASP A 159 10.58 3.82 4.10
CA ASP A 159 11.09 4.86 5.02
C ASP A 159 10.07 5.99 5.18
N ALA A 160 9.52 6.50 4.07
CA ALA A 160 8.44 7.50 4.12
C ALA A 160 7.20 6.95 4.83
N PHE A 161 6.74 5.74 4.45
CA PHE A 161 5.62 5.07 5.12
C PHE A 161 5.83 4.93 6.64
N LYS A 162 7.03 4.58 7.08
CA LYS A 162 7.40 4.41 8.49
C LYS A 162 7.34 5.73 9.24
N SER A 163 7.92 6.81 8.71
CA SER A 163 7.81 8.14 9.34
C SER A 163 6.35 8.59 9.45
N LEU A 164 5.55 8.37 8.40
CA LEU A 164 4.11 8.67 8.43
C LEU A 164 3.38 7.85 9.50
N CYS A 165 3.68 6.57 9.63
CA CYS A 165 3.10 5.75 10.69
C CYS A 165 3.53 6.18 12.09
N ASN A 166 4.78 6.60 12.27
CA ASN A 166 5.26 7.15 13.54
C ASN A 166 4.48 8.42 13.91
N MET A 167 4.15 9.30 12.94
CA MET A 167 3.29 10.47 13.19
C MET A 167 1.94 10.05 13.78
N TYR A 168 1.27 9.05 13.17
CA TYR A 168 -0.01 8.53 13.69
C TYR A 168 0.13 7.97 15.11
N THR A 169 1.20 7.24 15.42
CA THR A 169 1.34 6.56 16.72
C THR A 169 1.91 7.43 17.84
N GLU A 170 2.64 8.50 17.50
CA GLU A 170 3.15 9.47 18.48
C GLU A 170 2.13 10.57 18.79
N LEU A 171 1.07 10.71 17.98
CA LEU A 171 -0.01 11.64 18.26
C LEU A 171 -0.81 11.18 19.49
N ARG A 172 -0.74 11.95 20.57
CA ARG A 172 -1.43 11.69 21.83
C ARG A 172 -2.65 12.58 21.97
N ALA A 173 -3.81 11.98 22.15
CA ALA A 173 -5.04 12.73 22.40
C ALA A 173 -4.91 13.54 23.69
N GLY A 174 -5.24 14.83 23.62
CA GLY A 174 -5.20 15.75 24.77
C GLY A 174 -3.92 16.58 24.91
N GLU A 175 -2.88 16.32 24.12
CA GLU A 175 -1.74 17.24 23.98
C GLU A 175 -2.08 18.32 22.94
N SER A 176 -1.77 19.59 23.23
CA SER A 176 -2.11 20.70 22.31
C SER A 176 -1.20 20.74 21.08
N ASN A 177 0.00 20.16 21.18
CA ASN A 177 0.99 20.06 20.12
C ASN A 177 1.61 18.65 20.07
N CYS A 178 2.24 18.30 18.96
CA CYS A 178 2.98 17.03 18.85
C CYS A 178 4.36 17.28 18.22
N GLU A 179 5.37 17.51 19.07
CA GLU A 179 6.75 17.77 18.65
C GLU A 179 7.33 16.57 17.87
N LYS A 180 7.13 15.36 18.37
CA LYS A 180 7.55 14.14 17.66
C LYS A 180 6.84 13.95 16.33
N CYS A 181 5.57 14.33 16.21
CA CYS A 181 4.87 14.29 14.93
C CYS A 181 5.53 15.26 13.94
N LEU A 182 5.95 16.44 14.40
CA LEU A 182 6.67 17.41 13.56
C LEU A 182 8.03 16.87 13.10
N GLU A 183 8.79 16.21 13.97
CA GLU A 183 10.06 15.55 13.61
C GLU A 183 9.84 14.48 12.53
N ASN A 184 8.89 13.57 12.75
CA ASN A 184 8.56 12.53 11.78
C ASN A 184 7.99 13.13 10.47
N ALA A 185 7.24 14.24 10.52
CA ALA A 185 6.74 14.91 9.33
C ALA A 185 7.88 15.55 8.50
N LYS A 186 8.91 16.10 9.16
CA LYS A 186 10.12 16.58 8.47
C LYS A 186 10.87 15.45 7.79
N GLU A 187 11.01 14.30 8.46
CA GLU A 187 11.61 13.11 7.86
C GLU A 187 10.80 12.60 6.67
N PHE A 188 9.47 12.52 6.83
CA PHE A 188 8.55 12.14 5.76
C PHE A 188 8.71 13.03 4.53
N VAL A 189 8.59 14.36 4.70
CA VAL A 189 8.70 15.32 3.58
C VAL A 189 10.07 15.22 2.91
N LYS A 190 11.15 15.11 3.69
CA LYS A 190 12.50 14.96 3.14
C LYS A 190 12.60 13.72 2.25
N THR A 191 12.21 12.55 2.75
CA THR A 191 12.29 11.28 2.02
C THR A 191 11.35 11.28 0.81
N TYR A 192 10.14 11.80 0.96
CA TYR A 192 9.16 11.93 -0.11
C TYR A 192 9.67 12.85 -1.23
N ASP A 193 10.15 14.06 -0.91
CA ASP A 193 10.61 15.03 -1.92
C ASP A 193 11.91 14.60 -2.61
N GLU A 194 12.77 13.86 -1.90
CA GLU A 194 13.95 13.23 -2.52
C GLU A 194 13.52 12.18 -3.54
N PHE A 195 12.58 11.30 -3.16
CA PHE A 195 12.09 10.26 -4.05
C PHE A 195 11.28 10.81 -5.22
N ASN A 196 10.54 11.91 -5.02
CA ASN A 196 9.73 12.57 -6.03
C ASN A 196 10.55 13.12 -7.23
N LYS A 197 11.88 13.04 -7.18
CA LYS A 197 12.78 13.34 -8.30
C LYS A 197 13.06 12.13 -9.21
N ASN A 198 12.55 10.94 -8.86
CA ASN A 198 12.80 9.70 -9.59
C ASN A 198 12.20 9.75 -11.00
N SER A 199 13.00 9.41 -12.01
CA SER A 199 12.58 9.44 -13.41
C SER A 199 11.50 8.43 -13.78
N ASN A 200 11.28 7.41 -12.95
CA ASN A 200 10.28 6.36 -13.17
C ASN A 200 8.85 6.82 -12.83
N ILE A 201 8.69 8.02 -12.26
CA ILE A 201 7.39 8.59 -11.91
C ILE A 201 6.71 9.11 -13.19
N THR A 202 5.84 8.28 -13.75
CA THR A 202 4.88 8.67 -14.79
C THR A 202 3.46 8.45 -14.26
N LYS A 203 2.46 9.15 -14.81
CA LYS A 203 1.08 9.16 -14.28
C LYS A 203 0.48 7.76 -14.07
N ASP A 204 0.80 6.82 -14.96
CA ASP A 204 0.28 5.46 -14.93
C ASP A 204 1.27 4.46 -14.30
N SER A 205 2.39 4.94 -13.76
CA SER A 205 3.39 4.08 -13.12
C SER A 205 2.96 3.64 -11.72
N PRO A 206 3.38 2.45 -11.28
CA PRO A 206 3.20 2.03 -9.89
C PRO A 206 3.95 2.96 -8.91
N TYR A 207 4.99 3.65 -9.36
CA TYR A 207 5.70 4.68 -8.57
C TYR A 207 4.77 5.86 -8.23
N TYR A 208 4.03 6.35 -9.22
CA TYR A 208 3.04 7.41 -9.01
C TYR A 208 1.92 6.95 -8.09
N GLN A 209 1.43 5.71 -8.24
CA GLN A 209 0.41 5.14 -7.35
C GLN A 209 0.86 5.18 -5.88
N VAL A 210 2.05 4.64 -5.57
CA VAL A 210 2.56 4.63 -4.18
C VAL A 210 2.78 6.05 -3.64
N LEU A 211 3.37 6.95 -4.44
CA LEU A 211 3.55 8.35 -4.03
C LEU A 211 2.21 9.06 -3.79
N SER A 212 1.24 8.88 -4.67
CA SER A 212 -0.08 9.47 -4.53
C SER A 212 -0.78 8.97 -3.27
N THR A 213 -0.67 7.68 -2.97
CA THR A 213 -1.21 7.10 -1.73
C THR A 213 -0.56 7.74 -0.49
N LEU A 214 0.78 7.82 -0.44
CA LEU A 214 1.51 8.43 0.69
C LEU A 214 1.21 9.92 0.84
N SER A 215 1.12 10.67 -0.26
CA SER A 215 0.77 12.09 -0.27
C SER A 215 -0.63 12.33 0.29
N ASN A 216 -1.61 11.53 -0.17
CA ASN A 216 -2.99 11.61 0.32
C ASN A 216 -3.05 11.29 1.82
N ASP A 217 -2.31 10.27 2.27
CA ASP A 217 -2.32 9.89 3.68
C ASP A 217 -1.60 10.90 4.59
N TYR A 218 -0.57 11.60 4.10
CA TYR A 218 0.01 12.74 4.80
C TYR A 218 -0.99 13.90 4.93
N HIS A 219 -1.78 14.18 3.89
CA HIS A 219 -2.83 15.18 3.96
C HIS A 219 -3.94 14.76 4.94
N ASN A 220 -4.33 13.49 4.92
CA ASN A 220 -5.30 12.92 5.86
C ASN A 220 -4.81 12.97 7.31
N PHE A 221 -3.51 12.89 7.56
CA PHE A 221 -2.95 13.03 8.91
C PHE A 221 -3.24 14.43 9.50
N LYS A 222 -3.25 15.50 8.70
CA LYS A 222 -3.63 16.84 9.19
C LYS A 222 -5.07 16.86 9.70
N ASN A 223 -5.98 16.19 9.00
CA ASN A 223 -7.36 16.01 9.46
C ASN A 223 -7.41 15.18 10.76
N TYR A 224 -6.60 14.14 10.86
CA TYR A 224 -6.47 13.33 12.07
C TYR A 224 -6.01 14.15 13.29
N CYS A 225 -5.08 15.10 13.11
CA CYS A 225 -4.72 16.05 14.18
C CYS A 225 -5.91 16.86 14.66
N SER A 226 -6.67 17.45 13.72
CA SER A 226 -7.85 18.25 14.04
C SER A 226 -8.91 17.45 14.81
N MET A 227 -9.12 16.17 14.45
CA MET A 227 -10.06 15.28 15.15
C MET A 227 -9.65 14.99 16.60
N ASN A 228 -8.36 15.11 16.91
CA ASN A 228 -7.79 14.85 18.24
C ASN A 228 -7.46 16.13 19.01
N ASN A 229 -7.90 17.29 18.52
CA ASN A 229 -7.61 18.62 19.10
C ASN A 229 -6.11 18.92 19.25
N VAL A 230 -5.30 18.43 18.31
CA VAL A 230 -3.85 18.68 18.25
C VAL A 230 -3.56 19.68 17.14
N ASP A 231 -2.78 20.72 17.43
CA ASP A 231 -2.31 21.66 16.41
C ASP A 231 -1.12 21.08 15.62
N CYS A 232 -1.35 20.84 14.33
CA CYS A 232 -0.35 20.37 13.36
C CYS A 232 -0.10 21.39 12.25
N SER A 233 -0.46 22.67 12.45
CA SER A 233 -0.29 23.74 11.46
C SER A 233 1.17 23.96 11.02
N ASN A 234 2.12 23.70 11.91
CA ASN A 234 3.56 23.86 11.65
C ASN A 234 4.17 22.72 10.83
N MET A 235 3.37 21.75 10.37
CA MET A 235 3.88 20.64 9.56
C MET A 235 4.32 21.09 8.16
N PRO A 236 5.48 20.61 7.68
CA PRO A 236 6.00 20.98 6.38
C PRO A 236 5.03 20.62 5.24
N HIS A 237 5.07 21.39 4.16
CA HIS A 237 4.31 21.11 2.95
C HIS A 237 5.05 20.10 2.07
N LEU A 238 4.30 19.27 1.34
CA LEU A 238 4.85 18.39 0.33
C LEU A 238 5.06 19.14 -0.98
N SER A 239 6.12 18.79 -1.70
CA SER A 239 6.25 19.21 -3.09
C SER A 239 5.19 18.50 -3.96
N PRO A 240 4.61 19.16 -4.98
CA PRO A 240 3.73 18.48 -5.94
C PRO A 240 4.45 17.30 -6.60
N ILE A 241 3.71 16.22 -6.92
CA ILE A 241 4.30 15.06 -7.59
C ILE A 241 4.85 15.50 -8.96
N ASN A 242 6.14 15.24 -9.20
CA ASN A 242 6.81 15.59 -10.44
C ASN A 242 6.56 14.50 -11.49
N ILE A 243 5.50 14.68 -12.27
CA ILE A 243 5.14 13.74 -13.35
C ILE A 243 5.98 14.08 -14.58
N LYS A 244 6.75 13.12 -15.08
CA LYS A 244 7.27 13.25 -16.45
C LYS A 244 6.14 12.99 -17.44
N GLU A 245 5.67 14.03 -18.11
CA GLU A 245 4.83 13.85 -19.30
C GLU A 245 5.69 13.21 -20.40
N ASN A 246 5.24 12.07 -20.93
CA ASN A 246 5.79 11.51 -22.16
C ASN A 246 5.46 12.47 -23.30
N GLY A 247 6.33 13.46 -23.53
CA GLY A 247 6.46 14.21 -24.77
C GLY A 247 5.17 14.75 -25.40
N VAL A 248 4.40 15.57 -24.68
CA VAL A 248 3.66 16.72 -25.25
C VAL A 248 3.65 17.78 -24.17
N GLN A 249 4.15 18.97 -24.47
CA GLN A 249 4.21 20.10 -23.54
C GLN A 249 2.85 20.39 -22.88
N SER A 250 2.78 20.43 -21.55
CA SER A 250 1.97 21.45 -20.88
C SER A 250 2.50 21.83 -19.50
N SER A 251 2.56 23.14 -19.30
CA SER A 251 2.77 23.88 -18.05
C SER A 251 2.04 23.29 -16.84
N GLY A 252 2.73 23.27 -15.70
CA GLY A 252 2.23 22.81 -14.41
C GLY A 252 0.84 23.34 -14.09
N LYS A 253 -0.10 22.41 -13.92
CA LYS A 253 -1.40 22.70 -13.31
C LYS A 253 -1.32 22.38 -11.82
N ILE A 254 -1.33 23.43 -11.02
CA ILE A 254 -1.62 23.40 -9.59
C ILE A 254 -3.07 22.90 -9.46
N PHE A 255 -3.27 21.77 -8.77
CA PHE A 255 -4.58 21.44 -8.21
C PHE A 255 -4.56 21.79 -6.73
N GLU A 256 -5.11 22.95 -6.40
CA GLU A 256 -5.66 23.20 -5.06
C GLU A 256 -6.90 22.32 -4.91
N GLN A 257 -6.82 21.25 -4.12
CA GLN A 257 -8.01 20.57 -3.62
C GLN A 257 -8.45 21.25 -2.33
N ASN A 258 -9.35 22.23 -2.48
CA ASN A 258 -10.21 22.65 -1.38
C ASN A 258 -11.29 21.58 -1.19
N GLY A 259 -11.43 21.10 0.04
CA GLY A 259 -12.43 20.10 0.40
C GLY A 259 -13.85 20.65 0.30
N GLN A 260 -14.73 19.88 -0.33
CA GLN A 260 -16.17 19.82 -0.05
C GLN A 260 -16.82 18.69 -0.86
N GLY A 261 -17.58 17.84 -0.18
CA GLY A 261 -18.78 17.16 -0.69
C GLY A 261 -18.60 16.08 -1.75
N PHE A 262 -18.70 14.81 -1.34
CA PHE A 262 -19.18 13.73 -2.21
C PHE A 262 -20.61 14.03 -2.65
N GLU A 263 -20.86 14.08 -3.97
CA GLU A 263 -22.16 13.67 -4.52
C GLU A 263 -22.04 13.17 -5.96
N GLN A 264 -22.83 12.13 -6.23
CA GLN A 264 -22.91 11.20 -7.36
C GLN A 264 -22.59 11.72 -8.77
N ILE A 265 -21.89 10.88 -9.55
CA ILE A 265 -22.06 10.82 -11.00
C ILE A 265 -22.32 9.37 -11.39
N SER A 266 -23.58 9.05 -11.67
CA SER A 266 -24.02 7.80 -12.28
C SER A 266 -24.20 7.96 -13.79
N GLU A 267 -23.80 6.91 -14.50
CA GLU A 267 -24.21 6.48 -15.84
C GLU A 267 -23.69 7.25 -17.07
N VAL A 268 -22.73 6.59 -17.74
CA VAL A 268 -22.46 6.69 -19.17
C VAL A 268 -23.44 5.76 -19.90
N PRO A 269 -24.11 6.18 -20.99
CA PRO A 269 -24.59 5.25 -21.99
C PRO A 269 -23.60 5.17 -23.16
N SER A 270 -23.05 3.97 -23.31
CA SER A 270 -22.41 3.44 -24.51
C SER A 270 -23.36 3.42 -25.72
N SER A 271 -22.89 3.86 -26.89
CA SER A 271 -23.34 3.39 -28.22
C SER A 271 -22.45 4.06 -29.28
N SER A 272 -21.59 3.30 -29.95
CA SER A 272 -21.80 2.44 -31.13
C SER A 272 -21.34 3.16 -32.40
N SER A 273 -20.21 2.70 -32.90
CA SER A 273 -19.70 3.01 -34.23
C SER A 273 -20.66 2.47 -35.29
N SER A 274 -21.10 3.31 -36.21
CA SER A 274 -21.64 2.87 -37.50
C SER A 274 -21.23 3.83 -38.61
N ILE A 275 -20.42 3.27 -39.51
CA ILE A 275 -20.06 3.81 -40.81
C ILE A 275 -21.27 3.58 -41.71
N THR A 276 -21.81 4.63 -42.33
CA THR A 276 -22.69 4.47 -43.48
C THR A 276 -22.42 5.52 -44.54
N SER A 277 -22.21 5.01 -45.75
CA SER A 277 -21.84 5.65 -46.99
C SER A 277 -22.93 6.52 -47.63
N LYS A 278 -22.46 7.56 -48.33
CA LYS A 278 -23.09 8.38 -49.38
C LYS A 278 -24.40 7.85 -50.00
N LEU A 279 -25.39 8.73 -50.11
CA LEU A 279 -26.37 8.75 -51.21
C LEU A 279 -26.79 10.19 -51.54
N ILE A 280 -26.99 10.41 -52.83
CA ILE A 280 -27.01 11.67 -53.59
C ILE A 280 -28.42 12.30 -53.56
N PRO A 281 -28.57 13.64 -53.54
CA PRO A 281 -29.87 14.29 -53.73
C PRO A 281 -30.22 14.35 -55.21
N VAL A 282 -31.37 13.80 -55.59
CA VAL A 282 -32.01 14.07 -56.88
C VAL A 282 -33.37 14.70 -56.63
N LEU A 283 -33.43 15.99 -56.97
CA LEU A 283 -34.64 16.75 -57.26
C LEU A 283 -35.37 16.11 -58.45
N SER A 284 -36.69 15.97 -58.39
CA SER A 284 -37.61 16.19 -59.52
C SER A 284 -39.08 16.09 -59.07
N ILE A 285 -39.85 17.19 -59.14
CA ILE A 285 -40.83 17.58 -60.20
C ILE A 285 -42.27 17.29 -59.69
N ILE A 286 -43.05 18.30 -59.25
CA ILE A 286 -44.12 19.07 -59.95
C ILE A 286 -45.23 18.20 -60.58
N VAL A 287 -46.50 18.48 -60.24
CA VAL A 287 -47.63 18.90 -61.13
C VAL A 287 -48.99 18.50 -60.53
N ALA A 288 -49.91 19.49 -60.57
CA ALA A 288 -51.37 19.49 -60.38
C ALA A 288 -51.90 19.55 -58.93
#